data_AF-A0A9X4M1R2-F1
#
_entry.id   AF-A0A9X4M1R2-F1
#
_cell.length_a   1.000
_cell.length_b   1.000
_cell.length_c   1.000
_cell.angle_alpha   90.00
_cell.angle_beta   90.00
_cell.angle_gamma   90.00
#
_symmetry.space_group_name_H-M   'P 1'
#
loop_
_entity.id
_entity.type
_entity.pdbx_description
1 polymer ?
#
loop_
_entity_poly.entity_id
_entity_poly.type
_entity_poly.pdbx_seq_one_letter_code
_entity_poly.pdbx_strand_id
1 'polypeptide(L)' 'MTGARAWLILAASIVAYEIAAPDDQLLSEAADRAIARRPILTRCAVALVAAHVANLIPARIDPIHQLTRLRSAEGE' A
#
# COMPACT_ATOMS: atom_id res chain seq x y z
N MET A 1 -5.34 3.57 -17.53
CA MET A 1 -4.86 2.22 -17.16
C MET A 1 -5.98 1.50 -16.42
N THR A 2 -6.28 0.24 -16.73
CA THR A 2 -7.33 -0.52 -16.01
C THR A 2 -6.79 -1.03 -14.66
N GLY A 3 -7.68 -1.33 -13.71
CA GLY A 3 -7.29 -1.87 -12.40
C GLY A 3 -6.54 -3.20 -12.50
N ALA A 4 -6.96 -4.10 -13.38
CA ALA A 4 -6.27 -5.37 -13.63
C ALA A 4 -4.81 -5.16 -14.09
N ARG A 5 -4.59 -4.19 -14.99
CA ARG A 5 -3.24 -3.86 -15.46
C ARG A 5 -2.38 -3.20 -14.37
N ALA A 6 -2.99 -2.38 -13.51
CA ALA A 6 -2.30 -1.79 -12.37
C ALA A 6 -1.80 -2.87 -11.39
N TRP A 7 -2.64 -3.86 -11.07
CA TRP A 7 -2.25 -5.00 -10.24
C TRP A 7 -1.08 -5.80 -10.82
N LEU A 8 -1.13 -6.11 -12.11
CA LEU A 8 -0.04 -6.82 -12.79
C LEU A 8 1.28 -6.05 -12.72
N ILE A 9 1.22 -4.73 -12.94
CA ILE A 9 2.41 -3.87 -12.85
C ILE A 9 2.97 -3.86 -11.43
N LEU A 10 2.12 -3.67 -10.41
CA LEU A 10 2.56 -3.67 -9.01
C LEU A 10 3.22 -5.00 -8.62
N ALA A 11 2.60 -6.12 -8.97
CA ALA A 11 3.15 -7.45 -8.69
C ALA A 11 4.49 -7.66 -9.41
N ALA A 12 4.58 -7.30 -10.69
CA ALA A 12 5.82 -7.41 -11.46
C ALA A 12 6.92 -6.51 -10.88
N SER A 13 6.59 -5.29 -10.44
CA SER A 13 7.56 -4.36 -9.82
C SER A 13 8.10 -4.89 -8.50
N ILE A 14 7.26 -5.49 -7.65
CA ILE A 14 7.71 -6.11 -6.40
C ILE A 14 8.67 -7.26 -6.70
N VAL A 15 8.30 -8.18 -7.60
CA VAL A 15 9.16 -9.32 -7.96
C VAL A 15 10.47 -8.87 -8.59
N ALA A 16 10.42 -7.91 -9.51
CA ALA A 16 11.62 -7.39 -10.16
C ALA A 16 12.56 -6.71 -9.15
N TYR A 17 12.00 -5.96 -8.20
CA TYR A 17 12.81 -5.34 -7.14
C TYR A 17 13.43 -6.39 -6.22
N GLU A 18 12.65 -7.35 -5.72
CA GLU A 18 13.15 -8.42 -4.84
C GLU A 18 14.29 -9.22 -5.49
N ILE A 19 14.24 -9.47 -6.80
CA ILE A 19 15.32 -10.18 -7.53
C ILE A 19 16.57 -9.32 -7.71
N ALA A 20 16.41 -8.00 -7.90
CA ALA A 20 17.50 -7.09 -8.23
C ALA A 20 18.09 -6.36 -7.00
N ALA A 21 17.42 -6.43 -5.85
CA ALA A 21 17.83 -5.73 -4.66
C ALA A 21 19.16 -6.29 -4.10
N PRO A 22 20.06 -5.43 -3.61
CA PRO A 22 21.21 -5.86 -2.83
C PRO A 22 20.79 -6.65 -1.59
N ASP A 23 21.71 -7.48 -1.07
CA ASP A 23 21.57 -8.10 0.24
C ASP A 23 21.18 -7.04 1.28
N ASP A 24 20.27 -7.38 2.21
CA ASP A 24 19.69 -6.50 3.23
C ASP A 24 18.69 -5.41 2.76
N GLN A 25 18.47 -5.28 1.45
CA GLN A 25 17.56 -4.27 0.88
C GLN A 25 16.28 -4.88 0.28
N LEU A 26 15.94 -6.13 0.60
CA LEU A 26 14.68 -6.70 0.15
C LEU A 26 13.50 -5.88 0.71
N LEU A 27 12.39 -5.78 -0.04
CA LEU A 27 11.20 -5.08 0.46
C LEU A 27 10.64 -5.79 1.69
N SER A 28 10.69 -7.12 1.67
CA SER A 28 10.38 -7.97 2.82
C SER A 28 11.21 -7.61 4.07
N GLU A 29 12.53 -7.48 3.94
CA GLU A 29 13.41 -7.11 5.05
C GLU A 29 13.22 -5.66 5.50
N ALA A 30 12.97 -4.74 4.56
CA ALA A 30 12.62 -3.37 4.89
C ALA A 30 11.30 -3.30 5.70
N ALA A 31 10.32 -4.13 5.33
CA ALA A 31 9.09 -4.29 6.10
C ALA A 31 9.37 -4.87 7.50
N ASP A 32 10.23 -5.88 7.63
CA ASP A 32 10.64 -6.42 8.92
C ASP A 32 11.28 -5.36 9.82
N ARG A 33 12.21 -4.55 9.27
CA ARG A 33 12.82 -3.42 10.01
C ARG A 33 11.78 -2.40 10.45
N ALA A 34 10.82 -2.07 9.58
CA ALA A 34 9.75 -1.14 9.91
C ALA A 34 8.83 -1.69 11.01
N ILE A 35 8.51 -2.98 10.98
CA ILE A 35 7.72 -3.67 12.00
C ILE A 35 8.51 -3.72 13.32
N ALA A 36 9.80 -4.05 13.30
CA ALA A 36 10.63 -4.08 14.50
C ALA A 36 10.71 -2.71 15.18
N ARG A 37 10.83 -1.62 14.40
CA ARG A 37 10.91 -0.24 14.91
C ARG A 37 9.57 0.29 15.44
N ARG A 38 8.46 0.00 14.75
CA ARG A 38 7.12 0.54 15.07
C ARG A 38 6.04 -0.53 14.84
N PRO A 39 5.95 -1.56 15.70
CA PRO A 39 5.19 -2.78 15.41
C PRO A 39 3.69 -2.59 15.23
N ILE A 40 3.09 -1.69 16.00
CA ILE A 40 1.64 -1.41 15.91
C ILE A 40 1.37 -0.52 14.70
N LEU A 41 2.09 0.60 14.58
CA LEU A 41 1.89 1.57 13.50
C LEU A 41 2.05 0.93 12.12
N THR A 42 3.14 0.19 11.90
CA THR A 42 3.43 -0.44 10.60
C THR A 42 2.35 -1.46 10.24
N ARG A 43 1.92 -2.31 11.20
CA ARG A 43 0.85 -3.28 10.97
C ARG A 43 -0.49 -2.61 10.70
N CYS A 44 -0.83 -1.55 11.43
CA CYS A 44 -2.04 -0.77 11.20
C CYS A 44 -2.04 -0.13 9.81
N ALA A 45 -0.90 0.41 9.35
CA ALA A 45 -0.78 0.99 8.02
C ALA A 45 -1.00 -0.06 6.92
N VAL A 46 -0.35 -1.23 7.03
CA VAL A 46 -0.55 -2.34 6.09
C VAL A 46 -1.99 -2.83 6.12
N ALA A 47 -2.56 -3.06 7.30
CA ALA A 47 -3.94 -3.51 7.45
C ALA A 47 -4.95 -2.51 6.88
N LEU A 48 -4.74 -1.21 7.07
CA LEU A 48 -5.58 -0.15 6.52
C LEU A 48 -5.59 -0.18 4.99
N VAL A 49 -4.41 -0.22 4.37
CA VAL A 49 -4.29 -0.27 2.90
C VAL A 49 -4.91 -1.55 2.36
N ALA A 50 -4.62 -2.69 2.97
CA ALA A 50 -5.20 -3.97 2.58
C ALA A 50 -6.73 -3.95 2.68
N ALA A 51 -7.27 -3.43 3.80
CA ALA A 51 -8.71 -3.33 4.01
C ALA A 51 -9.39 -2.38 3.04
N HIS A 52 -8.77 -1.25 2.70
CA HIS A 52 -9.25 -0.31 1.67
C HIS A 52 -9.35 -1.00 0.30
N VAL A 53 -8.24 -1.58 -0.15
CA VAL A 53 -8.17 -2.22 -1.48
C VAL A 53 -9.11 -3.42 -1.59
N ALA A 54 -9.30 -4.15 -0.48
CA ALA A 54 -10.24 -5.26 -0.40
C ALA A 54 -11.71 -4.82 -0.19
N ASN A 55 -12.01 -3.52 -0.16
CA ASN A 55 -13.35 -2.97 0.09
C ASN A 55 -13.97 -3.43 1.42
N LEU A 56 -13.14 -3.72 2.43
CA LEU A 56 -13.59 -4.16 3.76
C LEU A 56 -14.07 -2.98 4.62
N ILE A 57 -13.70 -1.75 4.24
CA ILE A 57 -14.10 -0.53 4.95
C ILE A 57 -15.18 0.18 4.13
N PRO A 58 -16.35 0.51 4.73
CA PRO A 58 -17.34 1.34 4.07
C PRO A 58 -16.76 2.70 3.67
N ALA A 59 -16.99 3.14 2.43
CA ALA A 59 -16.43 4.37 1.85
C ALA A 59 -16.57 5.64 2.72
N ARG A 60 -17.63 5.72 3.53
CA ARG A 60 -17.90 6.85 4.45
C ARG A 60 -16.90 6.96 5.61
N ILE A 61 -16.26 5.87 6.01
CA ILE A 61 -15.25 5.85 7.07
C ILE A 61 -13.87 5.41 6.57
N ASP A 62 -13.74 5.19 5.26
CA ASP A 62 -12.48 4.82 4.63
C ASP A 62 -11.59 6.05 4.46
N PRO A 63 -10.48 6.16 5.22
CA PRO A 63 -9.63 7.34 5.17
C PRO A 63 -9.03 7.61 3.78
N ILE A 64 -8.71 6.55 3.03
CA ILE A 64 -8.10 6.66 1.69
C ILE A 64 -9.17 7.14 0.69
N HIS A 65 -10.39 6.63 0.81
CA HIS A 65 -11.51 7.11 -0.02
C HIS A 65 -11.89 8.57 0.29
N GLN A 66 -11.81 8.98 1.55
CA GLN A 66 -12.06 10.39 1.90
C GLN A 66 -10.97 11.32 1.38
N LEU A 67 -9.70 10.90 1.41
CA LEU A 67 -8.59 11.69 0.89
C LEU A 67 -8.69 11.91 -0.64
N THR A 68 -9.12 10.89 -1.38
CA THR A 68 -9.31 11.04 -2.84
C THR A 68 -10.46 11.98 -3.18
N ARG A 69 -11.55 11.97 -2.39
CA ARG A 69 -12.67 12.91 -2.53
C ARG A 69 -12.25 14.36 -2.27
N LEU A 70 -11.45 14.62 -1.23
CA LEU A 70 -10.96 15.96 -0.91
C LEU A 70 -10.11 16.54 -2.05
N ARG A 71 -9.17 15.76 -2.59
CA ARG A 71 -8.34 16.18 -3.72
C ARG A 71 -9.17 16.56 -4.96
N SER A 72 -10.27 15.85 -5.21
CA SER A 72 -11.18 16.17 -6.32
C SER A 72 -11.96 17.45 -6.09
N ALA A 73 -12.27 17.81 -4.83
CA ALA A 73 -12.99 19.04 -4.49
C ALA A 73 -12.11 20.31 -4.54
N GLU A 74 -10.79 20.19 -4.42
CA GLU A 74 -9.85 21.33 -4.55
C GLU A 74 -9.50 21.66 -6.00
N GLY A 75 -9.84 20.79 -6.95
CA GLY A 75 -9.54 20.93 -8.38
C GLY A 75 -10.71 21.43 -9.24
N GLU A 76 -11.86 21.74 -8.63
CA GLU A 76 -13.10 22.22 -9.26
C GLU A 76 -13.37 23.68 -8.87
#